data_AF-A0A3L8A6G0-F1
#
_entry.id   AF-A0A3L8A6G0-F1
#
_cell.length_a   1.000
_cell.length_b   1.000
_cell.length_c   1.000
_cell.angle_alpha   90.00
_cell.angle_beta   90.00
_cell.angle_gamma   90.00
#
_symmetry.space_group_name_H-M   'P 1'
#
loop_
_entity.id
_entity.type
_entity.pdbx_description
1 polymer ?
#
loop_
_entity_poly.entity_id
_entity_poly.type
_entity_poly.pdbx_seq_one_letter_code
_entity_poly.pdbx_strand_id
1 'polypeptide(L)'
;MKRLNLILLLSAVTVALAFVISCKETNTGRLEKMRGDWVSTGNKPPFTLSEENGQYRVTVIKKSHAGSTRTETYLIRETDGYLFIETGLAVMLTYDKEKDRIHLSPGGEYKRSNHQLNK
;
A
#
# COMPACT_ATOMS: atom_id res chain seq x y z
N MET A 1 31.50 20.94 37.83
CA MET A 1 31.27 21.60 36.52
C MET A 1 31.54 20.67 35.33
N LYS A 2 32.78 20.24 35.06
CA LYS A 2 33.13 19.46 33.85
C LYS A 2 32.43 18.09 33.73
N ARG A 3 32.35 17.32 34.82
CA ARG A 3 31.69 16.00 34.83
C ARG A 3 30.17 16.10 34.66
N LEU A 4 29.54 17.15 35.19
CA LEU A 4 28.10 17.39 35.05
C LEU A 4 27.72 17.78 33.62
N ASN A 5 28.51 18.65 32.97
CA ASN A 5 28.33 18.97 31.55
C ASN A 5 28.52 17.75 30.66
N LEU A 6 29.46 16.88 30.97
CA LEU A 6 29.68 15.65 30.20
C LEU A 6 28.48 14.70 30.30
N ILE A 7 27.92 14.51 31.50
CA ILE A 7 26.70 13.69 31.70
C ILE A 7 25.50 14.29 30.97
N LEU A 8 25.33 15.62 31.03
CA LEU A 8 24.29 16.34 30.28
C LEU A 8 24.43 16.15 28.77
N LEU A 9 25.66 16.29 28.24
CA LEU A 9 25.94 16.08 26.81
C LEU A 9 25.67 14.63 26.38
N LEU A 10 26.12 13.64 27.16
CA LEU A 10 25.85 12.23 26.88
C LEU A 10 24.34 11.92 26.93
N SER A 11 23.60 12.48 27.88
CA SER A 11 22.15 12.32 27.97
C SER A 11 21.42 12.95 26.77
N ALA A 12 21.87 14.13 26.34
CA ALA A 12 21.31 14.83 25.18
C ALA A 12 21.58 14.05 23.88
N VAL A 13 22.76 13.45 23.74
CA VAL A 13 23.11 12.58 22.59
C VAL A 13 22.26 11.31 22.59
N THR A 14 22.03 10.66 23.74
CA THR A 14 21.16 9.48 23.81
C THR A 14 19.70 9.79 23.50
N VAL A 15 19.18 10.94 23.93
CA VAL A 15 17.81 11.39 23.59
C VAL A 15 17.74 11.70 22.10
N ALA A 16 18.72 12.40 21.54
CA ALA A 16 18.77 12.69 20.11
C ALA A 16 18.83 11.42 19.25
N LEU A 17 19.58 10.40 19.70
CA LEU A 17 19.68 9.11 19.01
C LEU A 17 18.37 8.30 19.09
N ALA A 18 17.64 8.38 20.20
CA ALA A 18 16.34 7.71 20.36
C ALA A 18 15.26 8.24 19.38
N PHE A 19 15.34 9.51 18.98
CA PHE A 19 14.46 10.09 17.96
C PHE A 19 14.73 9.57 16.54
N VAL A 20 15.92 9.03 16.25
CA VAL A 20 16.30 8.58 14.90
C VAL A 20 15.86 7.13 14.60
N ILE A 21 15.39 6.38 15.59
CA ILE A 21 15.27 4.90 15.48
C ILE A 21 13.86 4.41 15.10
N SER A 22 12.82 5.24 15.09
CA SER A 22 11.48 4.79 14.68
C SER A 22 11.01 5.44 13.38
N CYS A 23 11.70 5.16 12.27
CA CYS A 23 11.09 5.31 10.95
C CYS A 23 9.96 4.28 10.81
N LYS A 24 8.79 4.59 11.39
CA LYS A 24 7.57 3.82 11.13
C LYS A 24 7.23 3.95 9.65
N GLU A 25 7.04 2.81 9.00
CA GLU A 25 6.61 2.75 7.61
C GLU A 25 5.22 3.40 7.47
N THR A 26 5.12 4.47 6.66
CA THR A 26 3.88 5.21 6.43
C THR A 26 3.01 4.50 5.39
N ASN A 27 1.69 4.73 5.42
CA ASN A 27 0.79 4.15 4.42
C ASN A 27 1.10 4.62 2.99
N THR A 28 1.54 5.86 2.80
CA THR A 28 2.09 6.32 1.52
C THR A 28 3.31 5.49 1.09
N GLY A 29 4.27 5.26 1.99
CA GLY A 29 5.44 4.41 1.71
C GLY A 29 5.07 2.95 1.41
N ARG A 30 3.99 2.43 2.00
CA ARG A 30 3.43 1.12 1.67
C ARG A 30 2.80 1.11 0.28
N LEU A 31 1.96 2.10 -0.03
CA LEU A 31 1.30 2.23 -1.33
C LEU A 31 2.30 2.39 -2.48
N GLU A 32 3.39 3.13 -2.26
CA GLU A 32 4.50 3.23 -3.23
C GLU A 32 5.04 1.86 -3.64
N LYS A 33 5.25 0.96 -2.67
CA LYS A 33 5.73 -0.40 -2.90
C LYS A 33 4.68 -1.29 -3.56
N MET A 34 3.40 -0.99 -3.35
CA MET A 34 2.29 -1.75 -3.91
C MET A 34 1.97 -1.37 -5.35
N ARG A 35 2.56 -0.31 -5.92
CA ARG A 35 2.33 0.07 -7.32
C ARG A 35 2.67 -1.05 -8.29
N GLY A 36 1.91 -1.15 -9.37
CA GLY A 36 2.06 -2.14 -10.42
C GLY A 36 0.86 -3.05 -10.55
N ASP A 37 1.06 -4.14 -11.28
CA ASP A 37 0.00 -5.05 -11.67
C ASP A 37 -0.10 -6.26 -10.76
N TRP A 38 -1.33 -6.66 -10.46
CA TRP A 38 -1.67 -7.69 -9.49
C TRP A 38 -2.66 -8.69 -10.08
N VAL A 39 -2.34 -9.98 -9.93
CA VAL A 39 -3.16 -11.09 -10.42
C VAL A 39 -3.70 -11.86 -9.22
N SER A 40 -5.00 -12.17 -9.24
CA SER A 40 -5.63 -12.96 -8.19
C SER A 40 -5.02 -14.36 -8.13
N THR A 41 -4.89 -14.89 -6.92
CA THR A 41 -4.59 -16.31 -6.71
C THR A 41 -5.85 -17.19 -6.83
N GLY A 42 -7.03 -16.58 -6.86
CA GLY A 42 -8.31 -17.21 -7.17
C GLY A 42 -8.89 -16.70 -8.49
N ASN A 43 -10.22 -16.67 -8.60
CA ASN A 43 -10.94 -16.33 -9.83
C ASN A 43 -11.42 -14.86 -9.87
N LYS A 44 -10.69 -13.93 -9.23
CA LYS A 44 -11.04 -12.50 -9.26
C LYS A 44 -10.30 -11.78 -10.40
N PRO A 45 -10.88 -10.70 -10.95
CA PRO A 45 -10.21 -9.90 -11.97
C PRO A 45 -8.86 -9.37 -11.47
N PRO A 46 -7.84 -9.28 -12.35
CA PRO A 46 -6.59 -8.62 -12.03
C PRO A 46 -6.79 -7.10 -11.96
N PHE A 47 -5.87 -6.40 -11.31
CA PHE A 47 -5.92 -4.95 -11.20
C PHE A 47 -4.53 -4.32 -11.25
N THR A 48 -4.49 -3.03 -11.60
CA THR A 48 -3.31 -2.18 -11.51
C THR A 48 -3.47 -1.23 -10.34
N LEU A 49 -2.47 -1.13 -9.47
CA LEU A 49 -2.36 -0.05 -8.50
C LEU A 49 -1.40 1.01 -9.06
N SER A 50 -1.88 2.23 -9.21
CA SER A 50 -1.08 3.36 -9.72
C SER A 50 -1.21 4.58 -8.84
N GLU A 51 -0.26 5.49 -8.98
CA GLU A 51 -0.28 6.82 -8.36
C GLU A 51 -0.44 7.85 -9.48
N GLU A 52 -1.32 8.83 -9.26
CA GLU A 52 -1.54 9.95 -10.16
C GLU A 52 -1.87 11.20 -9.33
N ASN A 53 -1.04 12.24 -9.47
CA ASN A 53 -1.20 13.53 -8.78
C ASN A 53 -1.32 13.42 -7.25
N GLY A 54 -0.52 12.54 -6.64
CA GLY A 54 -0.52 12.24 -5.21
C GLY A 54 -1.67 11.33 -4.74
N GLN A 55 -2.51 10.83 -5.65
CA GLN A 55 -3.62 9.94 -5.32
C GLN A 55 -3.38 8.53 -5.85
N TYR A 56 -3.52 7.55 -4.97
CA TYR A 56 -3.42 6.14 -5.35
C TYR A 56 -4.77 5.61 -5.81
N ARG A 57 -4.73 4.82 -6.88
CA ARG A 57 -5.90 4.30 -7.58
C ARG A 57 -5.73 2.82 -7.87
N VAL A 58 -6.84 2.10 -7.88
CA VAL A 58 -6.95 0.73 -8.38
C VAL A 58 -7.76 0.74 -9.67
N THR A 59 -7.16 0.29 -10.77
CA THR A 59 -7.84 0.10 -12.05
C THR A 59 -8.07 -1.39 -12.28
N VAL A 60 -9.32 -1.78 -12.48
CA VAL A 60 -9.75 -3.15 -12.74
C VAL A 60 -10.33 -3.23 -14.15
N ILE A 61 -9.92 -4.24 -14.90
CA ILE A 61 -10.47 -4.54 -16.22
C ILE A 61 -11.42 -5.71 -16.08
N LYS A 62 -12.73 -5.44 -16.23
CA LYS A 62 -13.79 -6.44 -16.16
C LYS A 62 -14.21 -6.84 -17.56
N LYS A 63 -14.24 -8.14 -17.82
CA LYS A 63 -14.86 -8.71 -19.03
C LYS A 63 -16.29 -9.11 -18.71
N SER A 64 -17.24 -8.63 -19.50
CA SER A 64 -18.63 -9.06 -19.42
C SER A 64 -18.79 -10.43 -20.07
N HIS A 65 -19.90 -11.11 -19.75
CA HIS A 65 -20.25 -12.38 -20.40
C HIS A 65 -20.49 -12.21 -21.91
N ALA A 66 -20.89 -11.02 -22.34
CA ALA A 66 -21.07 -10.65 -23.75
C ALA A 66 -19.74 -10.31 -24.47
N GLY A 67 -18.59 -10.47 -23.81
CA GLY A 67 -17.27 -10.21 -24.38
C GLY A 67 -16.83 -8.74 -24.39
N SER A 68 -17.70 -7.82 -23.95
CA SER A 68 -17.31 -6.41 -23.79
C SER A 68 -16.36 -6.24 -22.60
N THR A 69 -15.40 -5.33 -22.74
CA THR A 69 -14.45 -5.00 -21.67
C THR A 69 -14.84 -3.65 -21.07
N ARG A 70 -14.88 -3.56 -19.75
CA ARG A 70 -15.11 -2.33 -19.00
C ARG A 70 -13.94 -2.09 -18.05
N THR A 71 -13.38 -0.89 -18.12
CA THR A 71 -12.36 -0.43 -17.19
C THR A 71 -13.03 0.38 -16.08
N GLU A 72 -12.71 0.04 -14.83
CA GLU A 72 -13.21 0.73 -13.64
C GLU A 72 -12.02 1.17 -12.79
N THR A 73 -12.02 2.44 -12.37
CA THR A 73 -10.94 3.02 -11.55
C THR A 73 -11.51 3.52 -10.24
N TYR A 74 -10.89 3.11 -9.14
CA TYR A 74 -11.31 3.40 -7.77
C TYR A 74 -10.18 4.10 -7.01
N LEU A 75 -10.53 5.04 -6.14
CA LEU A 75 -9.57 5.66 -5.23
C LEU A 75 -9.20 4.72 -4.09
N ILE A 76 -7.97 4.85 -3.59
CA ILE A 76 -7.59 4.30 -2.29
C ILE A 76 -7.67 5.42 -1.25
N ARG A 77 -8.38 5.17 -0.15
CA ARG A 77 -8.42 6.07 1.02
C ARG A 77 -7.83 5.40 2.25
N GLU A 78 -7.32 6.23 3.14
CA GLU A 78 -6.87 5.84 4.47
C GLU A 78 -7.92 6.25 5.52
N THR A 79 -8.32 5.31 6.37
CA THR A 79 -9.22 5.53 7.50
C THR A 79 -8.68 4.78 8.71
N ASP A 80 -8.45 5.49 9.83
CA ASP A 80 -7.91 4.92 11.07
C ASP A 80 -6.61 4.09 10.89
N GLY A 81 -5.77 4.50 9.93
CA GLY A 81 -4.52 3.81 9.58
C GLY A 81 -4.67 2.59 8.67
N TYR A 82 -5.89 2.26 8.24
CA TYR A 82 -6.18 1.19 7.28
C TYR A 82 -6.46 1.74 5.88
N LEU A 83 -6.07 0.98 4.85
CA LEU A 83 -6.29 1.34 3.46
C LEU A 83 -7.55 0.67 2.93
N PHE A 84 -8.37 1.43 2.21
CA PHE A 84 -9.61 0.98 1.61
C PHE A 84 -9.71 1.39 0.14
N ILE A 85 -10.25 0.52 -0.70
CA ILE A 85 -10.60 0.83 -2.09
C ILE A 85 -12.07 1.27 -2.13
N GLU A 86 -12.33 2.45 -2.68
CA GLU A 86 -13.65 3.08 -2.70
C GLU A 86 -14.54 2.57 -3.82
N THR A 87 -14.97 1.33 -3.72
CA THR A 87 -15.82 0.70 -4.74
C THR A 87 -17.32 1.01 -4.59
N GLY A 88 -17.69 1.83 -3.59
CA GLY A 88 -19.07 1.94 -3.07
C GLY A 88 -19.36 0.95 -1.93
N LEU A 89 -18.49 -0.05 -1.77
CA LEU A 89 -18.35 -0.91 -0.59
C LEU A 89 -16.93 -0.73 -0.06
N ALA A 90 -16.73 -0.76 1.26
CA ALA A 90 -15.40 -0.67 1.85
C ALA A 90 -14.64 -2.00 1.61
N VAL A 91 -13.71 -2.00 0.66
CA VAL A 91 -12.80 -3.14 0.43
C VAL A 91 -11.47 -2.82 1.10
N MET A 92 -11.16 -3.53 2.18
CA MET A 92 -9.90 -3.34 2.89
C MET A 92 -8.73 -3.89 2.08
N LEU A 93 -7.63 -3.14 2.05
CA LEU A 93 -6.41 -3.42 1.30
C LEU A 93 -5.24 -3.58 2.27
N THR A 94 -4.61 -4.75 2.30
CA THR A 94 -3.40 -5.00 3.09
C THR A 94 -2.27 -5.54 2.22
N TYR A 95 -1.03 -5.35 2.70
CA TYR A 95 0.18 -5.73 1.98
C TYR A 95 1.15 -6.46 2.90
N ASP A 96 1.47 -7.70 2.53
CA ASP A 96 2.56 -8.48 3.08
C ASP A 96 3.82 -8.21 2.24
N LYS A 97 4.70 -7.37 2.79
CA LYS A 97 5.94 -6.96 2.12
C LYS A 97 6.97 -8.06 2.00
N GLU A 98 6.93 -9.07 2.87
CA GLU A 98 7.92 -10.16 2.84
C GLU A 98 7.61 -11.14 1.72
N LYS A 99 6.33 -11.36 1.45
CA LYS A 99 5.87 -12.26 0.37
C LYS A 99 5.52 -11.55 -0.93
N ASP A 100 5.54 -10.22 -0.93
CA ASP A 100 5.03 -9.34 -1.99
C ASP A 100 3.60 -9.75 -2.40
N ARG A 101 2.69 -9.71 -1.42
CA ARG A 101 1.28 -10.10 -1.59
C ARG A 101 0.33 -9.01 -1.14
N ILE A 102 -0.71 -8.80 -1.93
CA ILE A 102 -1.85 -7.97 -1.54
C ILE A 102 -3.01 -8.88 -1.13
N HIS A 103 -3.65 -8.57 -0.01
CA HIS A 103 -4.93 -9.14 0.38
C HIS A 103 -6.03 -8.09 0.29
N LEU A 104 -7.14 -8.47 -0.34
CA LEU A 104 -8.38 -7.69 -0.37
C LEU A 104 -9.44 -8.36 0.49
N SER A 105 -10.09 -7.61 1.37
CA SER A 105 -11.23 -8.10 2.17
C SER A 105 -12.48 -7.25 1.89
N PRO A 106 -13.50 -7.81 1.20
CA PRO A 106 -13.49 -9.09 0.49
C PRO A 106 -12.66 -9.04 -0.81
N GLY A 107 -12.15 -10.18 -1.28
CA GLY A 107 -11.44 -10.27 -2.57
C GLY A 107 -10.33 -11.31 -2.64
N GLY A 108 -9.76 -11.68 -1.48
CA GLY A 108 -8.72 -12.70 -1.37
C GLY A 108 -7.32 -12.19 -1.74
N GLU A 109 -6.41 -13.13 -1.96
CA GLU A 109 -4.99 -12.89 -2.16
C GLU A 109 -4.62 -12.60 -3.62
N TYR A 110 -3.66 -11.71 -3.81
CA TYR A 110 -3.10 -11.29 -5.09
C TYR A 110 -1.58 -11.37 -5.07
N LYS A 111 -1.00 -11.76 -6.21
CA LYS A 111 0.44 -11.77 -6.46
C LYS A 111 0.81 -10.73 -7.50
N ARG A 112 2.04 -10.25 -7.43
CA ARG A 112 2.57 -9.37 -8.47
C ARG A 112 2.57 -10.07 -9.82
N SER A 113 2.15 -9.33 -10.84
CA SER A 113 2.21 -9.76 -12.23
C SER A 113 3.62 -9.60 -12.77
N ASN A 114 4.07 -10.59 -13.55
CA ASN A 114 5.33 -10.50 -14.31
C ASN A 114 5.15 -9.78 -15.65
N HIS A 115 3.91 -9.48 -16.03
CA HIS A 115 3.55 -8.80 -17.28
C HIS A 115 2.68 -7.60 -16.98
N GLN A 116 2.80 -6.57 -17.80
CA GLN A 116 1.86 -5.46 -17.74
C GLN A 116 0.46 -5.95 -18.10
N LEU A 117 -0.55 -5.55 -17.32
CA LEU A 117 -1.93 -5.81 -17.71
C LEU A 117 -2.25 -4.95 -18.93
N ASN A 118 -2.77 -5.58 -19.99
CA ASN A 118 -3.21 -4.86 -21.20
C ASN A 118 -4.35 -3.91 -20.80
N LYS A 119 -4.04 -2.61 -20.72
CA LYS A 119 -4.95 -1.53 -20.35
C LYS A 119 -5.92 -1.17 -21.48
#